data_AF-A0A800KMQ4-F1
#
_entry.id   AF-A0A800KMQ4-F1
#
_cell.length_a   1.000
_cell.length_b   1.000
_cell.length_c   1.000
_cell.angle_alpha   90.00
_cell.angle_beta   90.00
_cell.angle_gamma   90.00
#
_symmetry.space_group_name_H-M   'P 1'
#
loop_
_entity.id
_entity.type
_entity.pdbx_description
1 polymer ?
#
loop_
_entity_poly.entity_id
_entity_poly.type
_entity_poly.pdbx_seq_one_letter_code
_entity_poly.pdbx_strand_id
1 'polypeptide(L)'
;MIPPDSHPPTVTFWSRTLSGHPPALELPTTAARSPQQSFAPRNLALVLDTELVAGLPGLAAAQGASPQEVLLAGVFALMYRTCGQNDLVVGVARSGGVVPLRLDLAGNPSLSGLIGRVQSGLTAVDGADTGPLDDILASVGIESAGALFQVLVLLEPEASVPDSCAGLDLVFDLASEADLSLTFNAELFSETSMGRMAGHFATLLGSLSSDSEPGLQAAELLTGDEREQVVVEWNDKAIEFPLEATLHGLFEERSQSSPDATAATFGDQELTYRELDARSNQVARHLSELGVGPEVMVGISVERSLDLVVGLVGLAKAGGAYVPMDPAYPIERLEYMIRDSRVGVILTQSHLAGGLPASDARVVLLDELSTFDGLDDSPVESGADCQSLAYVIYTSGSTGAPKGVVLNHQGRVNNFLDFNRSFA
;
A
#
# COMPACT_ATOMS: atom_id res chain seq x y z
N MET A 1 18.13 -56.57 17.34
CA MET A 1 17.05 -55.73 17.90
C MET A 1 17.74 -54.44 18.34
N ILE A 2 17.73 -53.44 17.46
CA ILE A 2 18.36 -52.13 17.68
C ILE A 2 17.40 -51.33 18.57
N PRO A 3 17.84 -50.61 19.62
CA PRO A 3 16.94 -49.85 20.47
C PRO A 3 16.30 -48.71 19.67
N PRO A 4 15.01 -48.38 19.92
CA PRO A 4 14.42 -47.16 19.40
C PRO A 4 15.01 -45.97 20.19
N ASP A 5 15.29 -44.88 19.49
CA ASP A 5 15.73 -43.59 20.04
C ASP A 5 17.18 -43.48 20.53
N SER A 6 18.13 -43.77 19.64
CA SER A 6 19.43 -43.08 19.66
C SER A 6 19.77 -42.59 18.25
N HIS A 7 19.05 -41.58 17.77
CA HIS A 7 19.53 -40.82 16.62
C HIS A 7 20.89 -40.21 16.98
N PRO A 8 21.87 -40.22 16.06
CA PRO A 8 23.17 -39.59 16.30
C PRO A 8 22.95 -38.11 16.69
N PRO A 9 23.78 -37.54 17.59
CA PRO A 9 23.57 -36.19 18.15
C PRO A 9 23.35 -35.10 17.08
N THR A 10 23.93 -35.25 15.89
CA THR A 10 23.72 -34.42 14.70
C THR A 10 22.27 -34.37 14.21
N VAL A 11 21.57 -35.51 14.16
CA VAL A 11 20.17 -35.60 13.68
C VAL A 11 19.23 -34.92 14.67
N THR A 12 19.50 -35.03 15.97
CA THR A 12 18.72 -34.38 17.02
C THR A 12 18.86 -32.85 16.98
N PHE A 13 20.04 -32.33 16.64
CA PHE A 13 20.26 -30.89 16.46
C PHE A 13 19.44 -30.34 15.28
N TRP A 14 19.60 -30.91 14.07
CA TRP A 14 18.95 -30.37 12.87
C TRP A 14 17.43 -30.54 12.89
N SER A 15 16.93 -31.66 13.39
CA SER A 15 15.50 -31.86 13.60
C SER A 15 14.92 -30.78 14.52
N ARG A 16 15.64 -30.38 15.57
CA ARG A 16 15.20 -29.29 16.47
C ARG A 16 15.32 -27.91 15.82
N THR A 17 16.46 -27.60 15.20
CA THR A 17 16.77 -26.28 14.65
C THR A 17 15.88 -25.93 13.45
N LEU A 18 15.60 -26.90 12.59
CA LEU A 18 14.81 -26.71 11.37
C LEU A 18 13.37 -27.23 11.52
N SER A 19 12.97 -27.69 12.71
CA SER A 19 11.57 -28.06 12.96
C SER A 19 10.65 -26.88 12.67
N GLY A 20 9.63 -27.12 11.86
CA GLY A 20 8.69 -26.08 11.44
C GLY A 20 9.42 -24.90 10.80
N HIS A 21 10.41 -25.18 9.93
CA HIS A 21 11.10 -24.15 9.16
C HIS A 21 10.07 -23.24 8.46
N PRO A 22 10.40 -21.95 8.29
CA PRO A 22 9.50 -21.01 7.65
C PRO A 22 9.19 -21.44 6.20
N PRO A 23 8.09 -20.93 5.62
CA PRO A 23 7.87 -21.04 4.18
C PRO A 23 9.01 -20.35 3.41
N ALA A 24 9.09 -20.63 2.10
CA ALA A 24 10.03 -19.97 1.21
C ALA A 24 9.95 -18.43 1.33
N LEU A 25 11.07 -17.76 1.08
CA LEU A 25 11.16 -16.31 1.09
C LEU A 25 10.25 -15.70 0.02
N GLU A 26 9.44 -14.72 0.39
CA GLU A 26 8.59 -13.95 -0.53
C GLU A 26 9.42 -12.87 -1.25
N LEU A 27 10.38 -13.33 -2.06
CA LEU A 27 11.25 -12.46 -2.84
C LEU A 27 10.46 -11.70 -3.92
N PRO A 28 10.77 -10.41 -4.18
CA PRO A 28 10.07 -9.58 -5.16
C PRO A 28 10.53 -9.93 -6.59
N THR A 29 10.08 -11.10 -7.07
CA THR A 29 10.35 -11.60 -8.42
C THR A 29 9.63 -10.78 -9.48
N THR A 30 10.27 -10.52 -10.62
CA THR A 30 9.63 -9.86 -11.77
C THR A 30 8.84 -10.81 -12.66
N ALA A 31 9.06 -12.11 -12.51
CA ALA A 31 8.33 -13.16 -13.23
C ALA A 31 7.76 -14.19 -12.25
N ALA A 32 6.63 -14.81 -12.61
CA ALA A 32 6.06 -15.89 -11.83
C ALA A 32 6.93 -17.15 -11.90
N ARG A 33 7.11 -17.84 -10.77
CA ARG A 33 7.84 -19.11 -10.73
C ARG A 33 7.11 -20.18 -11.54
N SER A 34 7.81 -20.84 -12.45
CA SER A 34 7.29 -21.97 -13.24
C SER A 34 8.11 -23.25 -13.01
N PRO A 35 7.49 -24.44 -12.94
CA PRO A 35 8.22 -25.72 -12.85
C PRO A 35 9.14 -26.00 -14.05
N GLN A 36 8.93 -25.32 -15.18
CA GLN A 36 9.69 -25.49 -16.43
C GLN A 36 10.83 -24.46 -16.58
N GLN A 37 10.98 -23.58 -15.59
CA GLN A 37 11.91 -22.46 -15.66
C GLN A 37 13.34 -22.97 -15.53
N SER A 38 14.18 -22.68 -16.53
CA SER A 38 15.61 -22.99 -16.49
C SER A 38 16.34 -22.02 -15.55
N PHE A 39 17.41 -22.47 -14.92
CA PHE A 39 18.29 -21.56 -14.18
C PHE A 39 19.20 -20.80 -15.16
N ALA A 40 19.07 -19.46 -15.19
CA ALA A 40 19.90 -18.59 -16.02
C ALA A 40 20.66 -17.59 -15.13
N PRO A 41 21.85 -17.94 -14.62
CA PRO A 41 22.57 -17.07 -13.69
C PRO A 41 23.05 -15.79 -14.39
N ARG A 42 22.92 -14.68 -13.68
CA ARG A 42 23.58 -13.39 -13.97
C ARG A 42 24.24 -12.89 -12.71
N ASN A 43 25.39 -12.25 -12.85
CA ASN A 43 26.16 -11.71 -11.73
C ASN A 43 26.13 -10.18 -11.80
N LEU A 44 25.97 -9.55 -10.64
CA LEU A 44 26.04 -8.12 -10.42
C LEU A 44 27.04 -7.83 -9.30
N ALA A 45 27.90 -6.83 -9.48
CA ALA A 45 28.77 -6.36 -8.39
C ALA A 45 27.95 -5.67 -7.28
N LEU A 46 28.25 -5.99 -6.03
CA LEU A 46 27.72 -5.29 -4.85
C LEU A 46 28.72 -4.21 -4.44
N VAL A 47 28.40 -2.96 -4.73
CA VAL A 47 29.29 -1.83 -4.42
C VAL A 47 28.88 -1.21 -3.10
N LEU A 48 29.78 -1.28 -2.12
CA LEU A 48 29.65 -0.58 -0.84
C LEU A 48 30.42 0.75 -0.89
N ASP A 49 29.96 1.75 -0.12
CA ASP A 49 30.68 3.01 0.02
C ASP A 49 32.09 2.78 0.61
N THR A 50 33.07 3.56 0.19
CA THR A 50 34.46 3.43 0.65
C THR A 50 34.58 3.63 2.16
N GLU A 51 33.80 4.55 2.74
CA GLU A 51 33.77 4.77 4.19
C GLU A 51 33.18 3.55 4.92
N LEU A 52 32.13 2.94 4.35
CA LEU A 52 31.53 1.73 4.92
C LEU A 52 32.52 0.56 4.90
N VAL A 53 33.19 0.30 3.77
CA VAL A 53 34.21 -0.74 3.65
C VAL A 53 35.34 -0.51 4.66
N ALA A 54 35.85 0.73 4.77
CA ALA A 54 36.89 1.06 5.74
C ALA A 54 36.44 0.91 7.20
N GLY A 55 35.14 1.07 7.48
CA GLY A 55 34.54 0.93 8.80
C GLY A 55 34.22 -0.50 9.23
N LEU A 56 34.03 -1.43 8.28
CA LEU A 56 33.65 -2.83 8.57
C LEU A 56 34.55 -3.52 9.60
N PRO A 57 35.90 -3.44 9.53
CA PRO A 57 36.76 -4.06 10.54
C PRO A 57 36.55 -3.50 11.94
N GLY A 58 36.28 -2.19 12.07
CA GLY A 58 36.03 -1.55 13.36
C GLY A 58 34.70 -1.98 13.96
N LEU A 59 33.65 -2.02 13.14
CA LEU A 59 32.32 -2.49 13.54
C LEU A 59 32.35 -3.97 13.96
N ALA A 60 33.02 -4.80 13.18
CA ALA A 60 33.21 -6.21 13.47
C ALA A 60 33.96 -6.41 14.80
N ALA A 61 35.10 -5.72 14.98
CA ALA A 61 35.89 -5.79 16.21
C ALA A 61 35.11 -5.35 17.46
N ALA A 62 34.24 -4.35 17.36
CA ALA A 62 33.41 -3.88 18.47
C ALA A 62 32.44 -4.97 19.00
N GLN A 63 32.03 -5.90 18.13
CA GLN A 63 31.14 -7.02 18.46
C GLN A 63 31.88 -8.36 18.58
N GLY A 64 33.22 -8.35 18.50
CA GLY A 64 34.03 -9.58 18.46
C GLY A 64 33.72 -10.48 17.26
N ALA A 65 33.24 -9.90 16.17
CA ALA A 65 32.83 -10.57 14.94
C ALA A 65 33.87 -10.41 13.82
N SER A 66 33.70 -11.15 12.73
CA SER A 66 34.42 -10.90 11.47
C SER A 66 33.63 -9.92 10.56
N PRO A 67 34.30 -9.21 9.64
CA PRO A 67 33.62 -8.42 8.62
C PRO A 67 32.61 -9.23 7.81
N GLN A 68 32.90 -10.50 7.53
CA GLN A 68 31.99 -11.42 6.83
C GLN A 68 30.71 -11.69 7.65
N GLU A 69 30.81 -11.82 8.97
CA GLU A 69 29.62 -11.97 9.85
C GLU A 69 28.75 -10.71 9.85
N VAL A 70 29.37 -9.51 9.77
CA VAL A 70 28.64 -8.25 9.61
C VAL A 70 27.92 -8.20 8.26
N LEU A 71 28.59 -8.59 7.17
CA LEU A 71 27.98 -8.65 5.84
C LEU A 71 26.84 -9.69 5.77
N LEU A 72 27.01 -10.85 6.41
CA LEU A 72 25.97 -11.86 6.56
C LEU A 72 24.76 -11.33 7.36
N ALA A 73 25.00 -10.62 8.45
CA ALA A 73 23.96 -9.89 9.18
C ALA A 73 23.24 -8.89 8.24
N GLY A 74 23.97 -8.18 7.38
CA GLY A 74 23.41 -7.33 6.34
C GLY A 74 22.48 -8.08 5.37
N VAL A 75 22.82 -9.30 4.95
CA VAL A 75 21.96 -10.13 4.08
C VAL A 75 20.67 -10.51 4.80
N PHE A 76 20.75 -10.95 6.07
CA PHE A 76 19.54 -11.22 6.86
C PHE A 76 18.67 -9.97 7.03
N ALA A 77 19.29 -8.81 7.29
CA ALA A 77 18.57 -7.55 7.39
C ALA A 77 17.89 -7.17 6.07
N LEU A 78 18.56 -7.36 4.93
CA LEU A 78 18.00 -7.12 3.62
C LEU A 78 16.81 -8.05 3.36
N MET A 79 16.97 -9.36 3.57
CA MET A 79 15.88 -10.33 3.37
C MET A 79 14.67 -10.04 4.26
N TYR A 80 14.91 -9.66 5.52
CA TYR A 80 13.87 -9.20 6.44
C TYR A 80 13.09 -8.00 5.89
N ARG A 81 13.81 -6.98 5.41
CA ARG A 81 13.21 -5.75 4.89
C ARG A 81 12.53 -5.91 3.55
N THR A 82 13.03 -6.82 2.72
CA THR A 82 12.50 -7.10 1.40
C THR A 82 11.27 -8.00 1.47
N CYS A 83 11.30 -9.06 2.29
CA CYS A 83 10.25 -10.08 2.32
C CYS A 83 9.21 -9.85 3.44
N GLY A 84 9.53 -9.04 4.46
CA GLY A 84 8.64 -8.82 5.61
C GLY A 84 8.49 -10.03 6.55
N GLN A 85 9.34 -11.05 6.39
CA GLN A 85 9.33 -12.28 7.19
C GLN A 85 10.32 -12.17 8.36
N ASN A 86 9.92 -12.64 9.54
CA ASN A 86 10.77 -12.59 10.75
C ASN A 86 11.69 -13.82 10.88
N ASP A 87 11.19 -15.00 10.55
CA ASP A 87 11.92 -16.26 10.68
C ASP A 87 12.50 -16.62 9.31
N LEU A 88 13.82 -16.57 9.19
CA LEU A 88 14.53 -16.68 7.92
C LEU A 88 15.53 -17.84 7.96
N VAL A 89 15.61 -18.59 6.86
CA VAL A 89 16.66 -19.60 6.65
C VAL A 89 17.48 -19.22 5.43
N VAL A 90 18.79 -19.10 5.61
CA VAL A 90 19.75 -18.80 4.54
C VAL A 90 20.83 -19.88 4.55
N GLY A 91 21.22 -20.36 3.38
CA GLY A 91 22.38 -21.25 3.25
C GLY A 91 23.67 -20.44 3.42
N VAL A 92 24.61 -20.94 4.22
CA VAL A 92 25.92 -20.31 4.43
C VAL A 92 27.00 -21.29 4.00
N ALA A 93 27.77 -20.93 2.98
CA ALA A 93 28.92 -21.69 2.51
C ALA A 93 30.19 -21.22 3.22
N ARG A 94 30.85 -22.17 3.90
CA ARG A 94 32.06 -21.96 4.73
C ARG A 94 33.06 -23.09 4.53
N SER A 95 34.21 -23.00 5.19
CA SER A 95 35.15 -24.10 5.37
C SER A 95 34.42 -25.28 6.02
N GLY A 96 34.22 -26.36 5.27
CA GLY A 96 33.46 -27.54 5.71
C GLY A 96 32.16 -27.80 4.94
N GLY A 97 31.70 -26.85 4.11
CA GLY A 97 30.55 -27.00 3.22
C GLY A 97 29.44 -25.98 3.46
N VAL A 98 28.23 -26.31 2.99
CA VAL A 98 27.04 -25.45 3.12
C VAL A 98 26.19 -25.91 4.30
N VAL A 99 25.83 -24.96 5.16
CA VAL A 99 24.96 -25.19 6.34
C VAL A 99 23.78 -24.22 6.32
N PRO A 100 22.55 -24.67 6.65
CA PRO A 100 21.42 -23.75 6.80
C PRO A 100 21.54 -22.99 8.13
N LEU A 101 21.51 -21.67 8.05
CA LEU A 101 21.45 -20.78 9.20
C LEU A 101 20.03 -20.21 9.33
N ARG A 102 19.32 -20.59 10.39
CA ARG A 102 17.98 -20.08 10.71
C ARG A 102 18.07 -19.01 11.78
N LEU A 103 17.57 -17.82 11.50
CA LEU A 103 17.48 -16.72 12.47
C LEU A 103 16.04 -16.22 12.57
N ASP A 104 15.56 -16.07 13.80
CA ASP A 104 14.37 -15.27 14.10
C ASP A 104 14.80 -13.81 14.28
N LEU A 105 14.13 -12.90 13.57
CA LEU A 105 14.34 -11.45 13.53
C LEU A 105 13.16 -10.67 14.15
N ALA A 106 12.22 -11.38 14.78
CA ALA A 106 11.19 -10.76 15.58
C ALA A 106 11.79 -9.83 16.66
N GLY A 107 11.01 -8.80 17.01
CA GLY A 107 11.42 -7.78 17.97
C GLY A 107 12.30 -6.67 17.39
N ASN A 108 12.51 -6.62 16.07
CA ASN A 108 13.19 -5.52 15.38
C ASN A 108 14.60 -5.23 15.93
N PRO A 109 15.55 -6.17 15.84
CA PRO A 109 16.87 -6.01 16.44
C PRO A 109 17.66 -4.85 15.82
N SER A 110 18.64 -4.32 16.56
CA SER A 110 19.72 -3.48 16.01
C SER A 110 20.71 -4.33 15.22
N LEU A 111 21.65 -3.69 14.51
CA LEU A 111 22.73 -4.39 13.82
C LEU A 111 23.59 -5.22 14.79
N SER A 112 23.96 -4.64 15.94
CA SER A 112 24.70 -5.32 17.01
C SER A 112 23.95 -6.56 17.51
N GLY A 113 22.64 -6.45 17.73
CA GLY A 113 21.80 -7.59 18.10
C GLY A 113 21.72 -8.67 17.02
N LEU A 114 21.71 -8.27 15.74
CA LEU A 114 21.69 -9.21 14.62
C LEU A 114 23.04 -9.93 14.44
N ILE A 115 24.16 -9.23 14.56
CA ILE A 115 25.50 -9.82 14.56
C ILE A 115 25.61 -10.88 15.66
N GLY A 116 25.16 -10.57 16.88
CA GLY A 116 25.15 -11.54 17.98
C GLY A 116 24.29 -12.79 17.69
N ARG A 117 23.17 -12.64 16.96
CA ARG A 117 22.34 -13.78 16.50
C ARG A 117 23.07 -14.62 15.45
N VAL A 118 23.74 -13.98 14.49
CA VAL A 118 24.58 -14.66 13.50
C VAL A 118 25.67 -15.47 14.20
N GLN A 119 26.49 -14.85 15.05
CA GLN A 119 27.58 -15.53 15.77
C GLN A 119 27.07 -16.72 16.61
N SER A 120 25.97 -16.52 17.34
CA SER A 120 25.36 -17.58 18.15
C SER A 120 24.89 -18.75 17.29
N GLY A 121 24.26 -18.47 16.15
CA GLY A 121 23.81 -19.49 15.21
C GLY A 121 24.97 -20.25 14.58
N LEU A 122 26.01 -19.54 14.12
CA LEU A 122 27.20 -20.16 13.53
C LEU A 122 27.93 -21.04 14.56
N THR A 123 28.11 -20.56 15.79
CA THR A 123 28.72 -21.32 16.88
C THR A 123 27.93 -22.59 17.21
N ALA A 124 26.59 -22.50 17.19
CA ALA A 124 25.73 -23.65 17.43
C ALA A 124 25.86 -24.70 16.32
N VAL A 125 26.02 -24.27 15.07
CA VAL A 125 26.27 -25.14 13.92
C VAL A 125 27.64 -25.80 14.03
N ASP A 126 28.70 -25.06 14.38
CA ASP A 126 30.06 -25.61 14.51
C ASP A 126 30.19 -26.60 15.68
N GLY A 127 29.38 -26.42 16.73
CA GLY A 127 29.30 -27.33 17.87
C GLY A 127 28.48 -28.60 17.61
N ALA A 128 27.63 -28.60 16.58
CA ALA A 128 27.00 -29.80 16.07
C ALA A 128 27.97 -30.47 15.09
N ASP A 129 28.21 -31.78 15.22
CA ASP A 129 29.01 -32.52 14.23
C ASP A 129 28.27 -32.49 12.88
N THR A 130 28.56 -31.51 12.03
CA THR A 130 27.80 -31.22 10.81
C THR A 130 28.31 -32.07 9.67
N GLY A 131 27.47 -33.01 9.23
CA GLY A 131 27.69 -33.74 7.98
C GLY A 131 27.41 -32.86 6.75
N PRO A 132 27.59 -33.42 5.53
CA PRO A 132 27.23 -32.76 4.28
C PRO A 132 25.78 -32.25 4.27
N LEU A 133 25.51 -31.20 3.48
CA LEU A 133 24.17 -30.60 3.36
C LEU A 133 23.08 -31.62 3.04
N ASP A 134 23.37 -32.59 2.16
CA ASP A 134 22.39 -33.60 1.75
C ASP A 134 21.97 -34.50 2.93
N ASP A 135 22.87 -34.78 3.87
CA ASP A 135 22.54 -35.51 5.09
C ASP A 135 21.69 -34.66 6.03
N ILE A 136 21.95 -33.35 6.10
CA ILE A 136 21.14 -32.39 6.86
C ILE A 136 19.72 -32.35 6.30
N LEU A 137 19.57 -32.17 4.99
CA LEU A 137 18.28 -32.15 4.29
C LEU A 137 17.51 -33.45 4.50
N ALA A 138 18.17 -34.60 4.34
CA ALA A 138 17.59 -35.91 4.58
C ALA A 138 17.11 -36.08 6.03
N SER A 139 17.85 -35.55 7.02
CA SER A 139 17.49 -35.65 8.44
C SER A 139 16.20 -34.91 8.81
N VAL A 140 15.80 -33.92 8.00
CA VAL A 140 14.57 -33.13 8.19
C VAL A 140 13.51 -33.41 7.13
N GLY A 141 13.75 -34.38 6.24
CA GLY A 141 12.80 -34.82 5.21
C GLY A 141 12.61 -33.82 4.07
N ILE A 142 13.64 -33.03 3.74
CA ILE A 142 13.62 -32.05 2.65
C ILE A 142 14.41 -32.59 1.46
N GLU A 143 13.85 -32.48 0.25
CA GLU A 143 14.41 -33.11 -0.95
C GLU A 143 15.47 -32.26 -1.67
N SER A 144 15.49 -30.94 -1.47
CA SER A 144 16.46 -30.03 -2.11
C SER A 144 16.72 -28.78 -1.27
N ALA A 145 17.88 -28.14 -1.46
CA ALA A 145 18.22 -26.92 -0.74
C ALA A 145 17.20 -25.80 -1.00
N GLY A 146 16.75 -25.66 -2.26
CA GLY A 146 15.76 -24.66 -2.67
C GLY A 146 14.40 -24.77 -1.97
N ALA A 147 14.06 -25.93 -1.40
CA ALA A 147 12.87 -26.10 -0.58
C ALA A 147 13.06 -25.62 0.87
N LEU A 148 14.31 -25.51 1.34
CA LEU A 148 14.66 -25.03 2.69
C LEU A 148 15.09 -23.55 2.70
N PHE A 149 15.95 -23.14 1.76
CA PHE A 149 16.41 -21.76 1.61
C PHE A 149 16.57 -21.41 0.13
N GLN A 150 16.24 -20.18 -0.25
CA GLN A 150 16.36 -19.69 -1.64
C GLN A 150 17.59 -18.81 -1.84
N VAL A 151 18.24 -18.43 -0.74
CA VAL A 151 19.40 -17.53 -0.69
C VAL A 151 20.59 -18.30 -0.15
N LEU A 152 21.71 -18.24 -0.87
CA LEU A 152 23.00 -18.75 -0.44
C LEU A 152 23.97 -17.59 -0.21
N VAL A 153 24.79 -17.68 0.81
CA VAL A 153 25.89 -16.74 1.09
C VAL A 153 27.21 -17.50 1.06
N LEU A 154 28.10 -17.13 0.15
CA LEU A 154 29.49 -17.58 0.14
C LEU A 154 30.25 -16.70 1.12
N LEU A 155 30.51 -17.23 2.32
CA LEU A 155 31.13 -16.47 3.40
C LEU A 155 32.65 -16.57 3.37
N GLU A 156 33.18 -17.67 2.80
CA GLU A 156 34.61 -17.95 2.76
C GLU A 156 35.01 -18.46 1.36
N PRO A 157 36.20 -18.10 0.85
CA PRO A 157 36.59 -18.32 -0.55
C PRO A 157 36.82 -19.79 -0.91
N GLU A 158 37.08 -20.65 0.08
CA GLU A 158 37.35 -22.09 -0.11
C GLU A 158 36.09 -22.96 0.04
N ALA A 159 34.91 -22.36 0.17
CA ALA A 159 33.68 -23.10 0.40
C ALA A 159 33.26 -23.91 -0.84
N SER A 160 33.08 -25.23 -0.66
CA SER A 160 32.51 -26.09 -1.69
C SER A 160 30.98 -26.02 -1.65
N VAL A 161 30.39 -25.62 -2.78
CA VAL A 161 28.92 -25.57 -2.95
C VAL A 161 28.46 -26.88 -3.61
N PRO A 162 27.59 -27.68 -2.96
CA PRO A 162 27.10 -28.93 -3.52
C PRO A 162 26.08 -28.71 -4.64
N ASP A 163 25.89 -29.71 -5.50
CA ASP A 163 24.92 -29.67 -6.61
C ASP A 163 23.46 -29.49 -6.12
N SER A 164 23.16 -29.86 -4.86
CA SER A 164 21.84 -29.63 -4.24
C SER A 164 21.51 -28.14 -4.05
N CYS A 165 22.50 -27.26 -4.13
CA CYS A 165 22.35 -25.80 -4.18
C CYS A 165 22.22 -25.24 -5.61
N ALA A 166 22.21 -26.09 -6.64
CA ALA A 166 21.99 -25.61 -8.01
C ALA A 166 20.59 -25.01 -8.15
N GLY A 167 20.48 -23.89 -8.87
CA GLY A 167 19.19 -23.28 -9.17
C GLY A 167 18.58 -22.40 -8.07
N LEU A 168 19.35 -22.07 -7.02
CA LEU A 168 18.94 -21.10 -6.00
C LEU A 168 18.67 -19.72 -6.60
N ASP A 169 17.76 -18.97 -5.98
CA ASP A 169 17.28 -17.71 -6.53
C ASP A 169 18.35 -16.61 -6.48
N LEU A 170 19.05 -16.51 -5.35
CA LEU A 170 20.07 -15.52 -5.06
C LEU A 170 21.29 -16.18 -4.41
N VAL A 171 22.49 -15.77 -4.84
CA VAL A 171 23.77 -16.16 -4.23
C VAL A 171 24.60 -14.90 -3.99
N PHE A 172 24.82 -14.57 -2.73
CA PHE A 172 25.71 -13.47 -2.33
C PHE A 172 27.12 -14.02 -2.15
N ASP A 173 28.09 -13.50 -2.89
CA ASP A 173 29.50 -13.74 -2.63
C ASP A 173 30.05 -12.63 -1.75
N LEU A 174 30.35 -12.98 -0.49
CA LEU A 174 30.82 -12.08 0.55
C LEU A 174 32.21 -12.49 1.06
N ALA A 175 32.88 -13.43 0.38
CA ALA A 175 34.16 -13.98 0.81
C ALA A 175 35.27 -12.93 0.85
N SER A 176 35.17 -11.90 0.01
CA SER A 176 36.12 -10.80 -0.10
C SER A 176 35.41 -9.44 -0.03
N GLU A 177 35.76 -8.62 0.95
CA GLU A 177 35.26 -7.24 1.08
C GLU A 177 35.56 -6.36 -0.15
N ALA A 178 36.56 -6.73 -0.94
CA ALA A 178 36.96 -6.00 -2.15
C ALA A 178 36.22 -6.43 -3.42
N ASP A 179 35.54 -7.59 -3.40
CA ASP A 179 34.91 -8.18 -4.59
C ASP A 179 33.58 -8.85 -4.22
N LEU A 180 32.67 -8.05 -3.65
CA LEU A 180 31.34 -8.51 -3.29
C LEU A 180 30.47 -8.64 -4.55
N SER A 181 29.71 -9.73 -4.66
CA SER A 181 28.80 -9.90 -5.80
C SER A 181 27.48 -10.58 -5.44
N LEU A 182 26.48 -10.36 -6.28
CA LEU A 182 25.16 -10.98 -6.22
C LEU A 182 24.92 -11.71 -7.54
N THR A 183 24.84 -13.04 -7.47
CA THR A 183 24.35 -13.86 -8.57
C THR A 183 22.87 -14.13 -8.38
N PHE A 184 22.07 -13.98 -9.43
CA PHE A 184 20.62 -14.17 -9.40
C PHE A 184 20.12 -14.96 -10.60
N ASN A 185 18.97 -15.61 -10.46
CA ASN A 185 18.28 -16.27 -11.56
C ASN A 185 17.57 -15.23 -12.45
N ALA A 186 18.09 -14.97 -13.64
CA ALA A 186 17.56 -13.97 -14.57
C ALA A 186 16.21 -14.34 -15.19
N GLU A 187 15.76 -15.59 -15.04
CA GLU A 187 14.38 -15.94 -15.37
C GLU A 187 13.38 -15.43 -14.33
N LEU A 188 13.81 -15.19 -13.08
CA LEU A 188 12.95 -14.71 -11.98
C LEU A 188 13.08 -13.20 -11.74
N PHE A 189 14.27 -12.64 -11.94
CA PHE A 189 14.57 -11.25 -11.63
C PHE A 189 15.13 -10.50 -12.84
N SER A 190 14.68 -9.26 -13.01
CA SER A 190 15.28 -8.33 -13.96
C SER A 190 16.59 -7.74 -13.42
N GLU A 191 17.53 -7.41 -14.32
CA GLU A 191 18.76 -6.71 -13.96
C GLU A 191 18.50 -5.38 -13.24
N THR A 192 17.44 -4.66 -13.64
CA THR A 192 17.03 -3.41 -12.97
C THR A 192 16.59 -3.65 -11.53
N SER A 193 15.76 -4.67 -11.28
CA SER A 193 15.31 -5.01 -9.93
C SER A 193 16.46 -5.44 -9.02
N MET A 194 17.41 -6.20 -9.56
CA MET A 194 18.60 -6.64 -8.80
C MET A 194 19.61 -5.51 -8.59
N GLY A 195 19.76 -4.61 -9.55
CA GLY A 195 20.53 -3.37 -9.38
C GLY A 195 19.98 -2.53 -8.23
N ARG A 196 18.65 -2.41 -8.11
CA ARG A 196 18.01 -1.74 -6.97
C ARG A 196 18.27 -2.47 -5.65
N MET A 197 18.10 -3.80 -5.62
CA MET A 197 18.38 -4.61 -4.41
C MET A 197 19.84 -4.49 -3.95
N ALA A 198 20.79 -4.41 -4.87
CA ALA A 198 22.19 -4.16 -4.56
C ALA A 198 22.41 -2.77 -3.93
N GLY A 199 21.76 -1.73 -4.47
CA GLY A 199 21.74 -0.40 -3.84
C GLY A 199 21.13 -0.42 -2.44
N HIS A 200 20.01 -1.14 -2.27
CA HIS A 200 19.35 -1.32 -0.97
C HIS A 200 20.26 -1.99 0.04
N PHE A 201 21.04 -3.00 -0.36
CA PHE A 201 22.01 -3.64 0.53
C PHE A 201 23.02 -2.63 1.08
N ALA A 202 23.61 -1.81 0.21
CA ALA A 202 24.60 -0.81 0.61
C ALA A 202 23.99 0.27 1.51
N THR A 203 22.84 0.84 1.14
CA THR A 203 22.14 1.86 1.93
C THR A 203 21.72 1.31 3.30
N LEU A 204 21.15 0.11 3.33
CA LEU A 204 20.69 -0.52 4.56
C LEU A 204 21.85 -0.77 5.52
N LEU A 205 22.95 -1.34 5.03
CA LEU A 205 24.13 -1.60 5.86
C LEU A 205 24.76 -0.31 6.37
N GLY A 206 24.83 0.74 5.55
CA GLY A 206 25.29 2.07 5.97
C GLY A 206 24.39 2.68 7.06
N SER A 207 23.07 2.63 6.89
CA SER A 207 22.11 3.15 7.88
C SER A 207 22.18 2.41 9.21
N LEU A 208 22.28 1.08 9.15
CA LEU A 208 22.40 0.20 10.31
C LEU A 208 23.72 0.40 11.07
N SER A 209 24.77 0.84 10.39
CA SER A 209 26.10 1.09 10.96
C SER A 209 26.29 2.52 11.50
N SER A 210 25.24 3.35 11.44
CA SER A 210 25.29 4.74 11.95
C SER A 210 25.25 4.81 13.47
N ASP A 211 25.72 5.93 14.04
CA ASP A 211 25.74 6.18 15.51
C ASP A 211 24.39 6.02 16.20
N SER A 212 23.28 6.17 15.46
CA SER A 212 21.93 6.03 16.02
C SER A 212 21.50 4.58 16.22
N GLU A 213 22.23 3.61 15.63
CA GLU A 213 21.95 2.17 15.63
C GLU A 213 20.45 1.85 15.52
N PRO A 214 19.77 2.25 14.43
CA PRO A 214 18.33 2.03 14.30
C PRO A 214 18.03 0.52 14.27
N GLY A 215 16.85 0.13 14.78
CA GLY A 215 16.34 -1.21 14.55
C GLY A 215 16.05 -1.44 13.06
N LEU A 216 16.08 -2.70 12.61
CA LEU A 216 15.96 -3.08 11.18
C LEU A 216 14.85 -2.33 10.41
N GLN A 217 13.65 -2.18 10.97
CA GLN A 217 12.50 -1.52 10.34
C GLN A 217 12.71 -0.02 10.07
N ALA A 218 13.45 0.66 10.94
CA ALA A 218 13.66 2.11 10.89
C ALA A 218 14.89 2.48 10.05
N ALA A 219 15.77 1.53 9.74
CA ALA A 219 16.93 1.76 8.89
C ALA A 219 16.49 2.19 7.48
N GLU A 220 17.24 3.12 6.88
CA GLU A 220 16.97 3.56 5.50
C GLU A 220 17.23 2.40 4.54
N LEU A 221 16.29 2.15 3.62
CA LEU A 221 16.42 1.09 2.62
C LEU A 221 16.59 1.68 1.22
N LEU A 222 15.85 2.76 0.91
CA LEU A 222 15.87 3.39 -0.40
C LEU A 222 17.16 4.17 -0.59
N THR A 223 17.76 4.05 -1.77
CA THR A 223 18.89 4.92 -2.13
C THR A 223 18.44 6.38 -2.18
N GLY A 224 19.39 7.32 -2.17
CA GLY A 224 19.08 8.75 -2.28
C GLY A 224 18.24 9.07 -3.52
N ASP A 225 18.62 8.52 -4.68
CA ASP A 225 17.91 8.72 -5.95
C ASP A 225 16.50 8.10 -5.93
N GLU A 226 16.32 6.92 -5.33
CA GLU A 226 15.00 6.30 -5.21
C GLU A 226 14.10 7.07 -4.26
N ARG A 227 14.65 7.56 -3.16
CA ARG A 227 13.91 8.39 -2.21
C ARG A 227 13.47 9.68 -2.87
N GLU A 228 14.36 10.36 -3.60
CA GLU A 228 14.03 11.56 -4.38
C GLU A 228 12.92 11.25 -5.39
N GLN A 229 13.03 10.15 -6.13
CA GLN A 229 12.01 9.74 -7.08
C GLN A 229 10.64 9.52 -6.43
N VAL A 230 10.59 8.74 -5.34
CA VAL A 230 9.32 8.36 -4.69
C VAL A 230 8.69 9.52 -3.93
N VAL A 231 9.50 10.32 -3.23
CA VAL A 231 9.02 11.38 -2.34
C VAL A 231 8.85 12.70 -3.08
N VAL A 232 9.72 13.02 -4.04
CA VAL A 232 9.72 14.29 -4.75
C VAL A 232 9.18 14.11 -6.17
N GLU A 233 9.86 13.39 -7.05
CA GLU A 233 9.53 13.37 -8.49
C GLU A 233 8.11 12.87 -8.78
N TRP A 234 7.66 11.82 -8.09
CA TRP A 234 6.29 11.30 -8.25
C TRP A 234 5.22 12.23 -7.68
N ASN A 235 5.58 13.07 -6.70
CA ASN A 235 4.66 13.98 -6.02
C ASN A 235 4.80 15.44 -6.49
N ASP A 236 5.71 15.75 -7.43
CA ASP A 236 5.91 17.08 -8.00
C ASP A 236 4.77 17.45 -8.98
N LYS A 237 3.58 17.63 -8.39
CA LYS A 237 2.31 17.96 -9.04
C LYS A 237 1.70 19.22 -8.43
N ALA A 238 2.52 20.05 -7.78
CA ALA A 238 2.05 21.30 -7.18
C ALA A 238 1.54 22.24 -8.27
N ILE A 239 0.24 22.49 -8.26
CA ILE A 239 -0.45 23.36 -9.21
C ILE A 239 -1.32 24.30 -8.39
N GLU A 240 -1.31 25.57 -8.74
CA GLU A 240 -2.23 26.55 -8.15
C GLU A 240 -3.64 26.33 -8.70
N PHE A 241 -4.53 25.87 -7.83
CA PHE A 241 -5.97 25.83 -8.07
C PHE A 241 -6.68 26.83 -7.14
N PRO A 242 -7.85 27.38 -7.52
CA PRO A 242 -8.69 28.19 -6.64
C PRO A 242 -9.36 27.31 -5.57
N LEU A 243 -8.56 26.80 -4.63
CA LEU A 243 -8.98 25.86 -3.60
C LEU A 243 -9.93 26.47 -2.55
N GLU A 244 -10.13 27.78 -2.59
CA GLU A 244 -11.12 28.51 -1.79
C GLU A 244 -12.51 28.55 -2.45
N ALA A 245 -12.63 28.13 -3.71
CA ALA A 245 -13.91 28.08 -4.41
C ALA A 245 -14.81 26.96 -3.89
N THR A 246 -16.13 27.15 -4.02
CA THR A 246 -17.14 26.12 -3.82
C THR A 246 -17.61 25.56 -5.17
N LEU A 247 -18.21 24.37 -5.17
CA LEU A 247 -18.72 23.76 -6.40
C LEU A 247 -19.86 24.57 -7.02
N HIS A 248 -20.76 25.10 -6.17
CA HIS A 248 -21.83 25.97 -6.62
C HIS A 248 -21.30 27.32 -7.12
N GLY A 249 -20.27 27.89 -6.47
CA GLY A 249 -19.64 29.13 -6.94
C GLY A 249 -19.00 28.99 -8.32
N LEU A 250 -18.30 27.88 -8.59
CA LEU A 250 -17.78 27.59 -9.94
C LEU A 250 -18.90 27.43 -10.97
N PHE A 251 -20.02 26.79 -10.59
CA PHE A 251 -21.18 26.67 -11.46
C PHE A 251 -21.83 28.04 -11.76
N GLU A 252 -22.00 28.89 -10.75
CA GLU A 252 -22.60 30.22 -10.87
C GLU A 252 -21.76 31.14 -11.77
N GLU A 253 -20.42 31.11 -11.63
CA GLU A 253 -19.52 31.83 -12.53
C GLU A 253 -19.72 31.39 -13.98
N ARG A 254 -19.81 30.08 -14.22
CA ARG A 254 -20.09 29.54 -15.56
C ARG A 254 -21.46 29.98 -16.07
N SER A 255 -22.48 29.95 -15.22
CA SER A 255 -23.84 30.36 -15.57
C SER A 255 -23.93 31.83 -15.97
N GLN A 256 -23.25 32.71 -15.24
CA GLN A 256 -23.18 34.14 -15.57
C GLN A 256 -22.40 34.41 -16.85
N SER A 257 -21.31 33.67 -17.09
CA SER A 257 -20.45 33.88 -18.26
C SER A 257 -21.03 33.33 -19.57
N SER A 258 -21.90 32.32 -19.50
CA SER A 258 -22.45 31.63 -20.69
C SER A 258 -23.90 31.17 -20.45
N PRO A 259 -24.84 32.08 -20.18
CA PRO A 259 -26.18 31.73 -19.70
C PRO A 259 -27.01 30.93 -20.71
N ASP A 260 -26.87 31.23 -22.01
CA ASP A 260 -27.68 30.62 -23.06
C ASP A 260 -27.02 29.35 -23.65
N ALA A 261 -25.86 28.95 -23.13
CA ALA A 261 -25.21 27.71 -23.53
C ALA A 261 -25.92 26.50 -22.87
N THR A 262 -25.95 25.37 -23.58
CA THR A 262 -26.43 24.10 -23.06
C THR A 262 -25.62 23.66 -21.84
N ALA A 263 -26.28 23.43 -20.71
CA ALA A 263 -25.67 22.95 -19.47
C ALA A 263 -25.87 21.44 -19.25
N ALA A 264 -27.07 20.93 -19.54
CA ALA A 264 -27.41 19.52 -19.35
C ALA A 264 -28.41 19.05 -20.40
N THR A 265 -28.26 17.79 -20.85
CA THR A 265 -29.18 17.12 -21.77
C THR A 265 -29.57 15.76 -21.22
N PHE A 266 -30.82 15.35 -21.46
CA PHE A 266 -31.32 14.03 -21.12
C PHE A 266 -32.40 13.59 -22.11
N GLY A 267 -32.09 12.59 -22.94
CA GLY A 267 -32.95 12.26 -24.08
C GLY A 267 -33.09 13.46 -25.01
N ASP A 268 -34.34 13.84 -25.31
CA ASP A 268 -34.66 15.02 -26.14
C ASP A 268 -34.81 16.32 -25.34
N GLN A 269 -34.58 16.27 -24.02
CA GLN A 269 -34.67 17.45 -23.15
C GLN A 269 -33.31 18.12 -22.98
N GLU A 270 -33.34 19.44 -22.85
CA GLU A 270 -32.17 20.28 -22.66
C GLU A 270 -32.46 21.38 -21.63
N LEU A 271 -31.44 21.72 -20.83
CA LEU A 271 -31.42 22.93 -20.02
C LEU A 271 -30.21 23.77 -20.40
N THR A 272 -30.46 25.06 -20.62
CA THR A 272 -29.40 26.08 -20.64
C THR A 272 -28.85 26.32 -19.23
N TYR A 273 -27.67 26.92 -19.12
CA TYR A 273 -27.13 27.34 -17.82
C TYR A 273 -28.09 28.25 -17.06
N ARG A 274 -28.74 29.20 -17.76
CA ARG A 274 -29.74 30.12 -17.18
C ARG A 274 -30.92 29.36 -16.57
N GLU A 275 -31.47 28.38 -17.28
CA GLU A 275 -32.63 27.61 -16.81
C GLU A 275 -32.26 26.68 -15.65
N LEU A 276 -31.08 26.03 -15.72
CA LEU A 276 -30.58 25.21 -14.63
C LEU A 276 -30.29 26.06 -13.38
N ASP A 277 -29.76 27.27 -13.55
CA ASP A 277 -29.49 28.20 -12.46
C ASP A 277 -30.78 28.63 -11.75
N ALA A 278 -31.79 29.08 -12.50
CA ALA A 278 -33.07 29.50 -11.95
C ALA A 278 -33.76 28.36 -11.18
N ARG A 279 -33.87 27.16 -11.78
CA ARG A 279 -34.49 26.00 -11.13
C ARG A 279 -33.72 25.55 -9.89
N SER A 280 -32.38 25.54 -9.95
CA SER A 280 -31.55 25.18 -8.80
C SER A 280 -31.62 26.21 -7.67
N ASN A 281 -31.78 27.51 -7.98
CA ASN A 281 -31.98 28.55 -6.96
C ASN A 281 -33.31 28.36 -6.21
N GLN A 282 -34.38 27.96 -6.91
CA GLN A 282 -35.66 27.66 -6.28
C GLN A 282 -35.57 26.43 -5.36
N VAL A 283 -34.90 25.36 -5.81
CA VAL A 283 -34.60 24.19 -4.96
C VAL A 283 -33.77 24.60 -3.74
N ALA A 284 -32.72 25.39 -3.94
CA ALA A 284 -31.86 25.86 -2.87
C ALA A 284 -32.65 26.63 -1.80
N ARG A 285 -33.51 27.55 -2.23
CA ARG A 285 -34.35 28.36 -1.33
C ARG A 285 -35.28 27.50 -0.51
N HIS A 286 -35.96 26.56 -1.16
CA HIS A 286 -36.85 25.62 -0.45
C HIS A 286 -36.07 24.77 0.57
N LEU A 287 -34.88 24.27 0.20
CA LEU A 287 -34.04 23.51 1.13
C LEU A 287 -33.56 24.37 2.31
N SER A 288 -33.19 25.63 2.08
CA SER A 288 -32.82 26.56 3.15
C SER A 288 -33.98 26.83 4.12
N GLU A 289 -35.23 26.92 3.63
CA GLU A 289 -36.43 27.01 4.48
C GLU A 289 -36.66 25.75 5.34
N LEU A 290 -36.20 24.59 4.87
CA LEU A 290 -36.19 23.33 5.62
C LEU A 290 -35.01 23.22 6.61
N GLY A 291 -34.13 24.23 6.66
CA GLY A 291 -32.97 24.29 7.56
C GLY A 291 -31.71 23.64 6.98
N VAL A 292 -31.65 23.43 5.66
CA VAL A 292 -30.43 22.98 4.99
C VAL A 292 -29.44 24.14 4.88
N GLY A 293 -28.19 23.86 5.23
CA GLY A 293 -27.06 24.77 5.25
C GLY A 293 -25.74 23.99 5.35
N PRO A 294 -24.62 24.64 5.68
CA PRO A 294 -23.33 23.99 5.86
C PRO A 294 -23.42 22.83 6.86
N GLU A 295 -22.72 21.73 6.56
CA GLU A 295 -22.69 20.49 7.36
C GLU A 295 -24.01 19.69 7.41
N VAL A 296 -25.10 20.18 6.81
CA VAL A 296 -26.38 19.47 6.77
C VAL A 296 -26.38 18.46 5.63
N MET A 297 -26.57 17.19 5.97
CA MET A 297 -26.66 16.09 5.01
C MET A 297 -28.10 15.91 4.49
N VAL A 298 -28.24 15.82 3.18
CA VAL A 298 -29.51 15.62 2.48
C VAL A 298 -29.41 14.36 1.62
N GLY A 299 -30.35 13.43 1.81
CA GLY A 299 -30.43 12.23 1.00
C GLY A 299 -30.86 12.57 -0.42
N ILE A 300 -30.22 11.97 -1.43
CA ILE A 300 -30.66 12.09 -2.82
C ILE A 300 -30.97 10.71 -3.38
N SER A 301 -32.26 10.44 -3.60
CA SER A 301 -32.78 9.19 -4.14
C SER A 301 -33.55 9.47 -5.41
N VAL A 302 -32.81 9.70 -6.50
CA VAL A 302 -33.31 10.21 -7.78
C VAL A 302 -32.68 9.39 -8.90
N GLU A 303 -33.47 9.01 -9.90
CA GLU A 303 -32.94 8.36 -11.11
C GLU A 303 -32.26 9.37 -12.05
N ARG A 304 -31.47 8.87 -13.01
CA ARG A 304 -30.81 9.73 -14.00
C ARG A 304 -31.86 10.55 -14.76
N SER A 305 -31.77 11.87 -14.64
CA SER A 305 -32.71 12.85 -15.19
C SER A 305 -32.11 14.25 -15.11
N LEU A 306 -32.77 15.25 -15.72
CA LEU A 306 -32.41 16.66 -15.48
C LEU A 306 -32.67 17.07 -14.02
N ASP A 307 -33.69 16.49 -13.38
CA ASP A 307 -34.04 16.74 -11.98
C ASP A 307 -32.89 16.39 -11.03
N LEU A 308 -32.15 15.30 -11.31
CA LEU A 308 -30.94 14.95 -10.55
C LEU A 308 -29.91 16.09 -10.59
N VAL A 309 -29.67 16.69 -11.75
CA VAL A 309 -28.70 17.78 -11.91
C VAL A 309 -29.22 19.04 -11.19
N VAL A 310 -30.50 19.38 -11.35
CA VAL A 310 -31.16 20.50 -10.65
C VAL A 310 -31.06 20.33 -9.13
N GLY A 311 -31.36 19.13 -8.62
CA GLY A 311 -31.33 18.80 -7.20
C GLY A 311 -29.92 18.86 -6.60
N LEU A 312 -28.91 18.33 -7.30
CA LEU A 312 -27.51 18.39 -6.85
C LEU A 312 -26.97 19.82 -6.82
N VAL A 313 -27.23 20.62 -7.86
CA VAL A 313 -26.80 22.04 -7.90
C VAL A 313 -27.57 22.85 -6.87
N GLY A 314 -28.88 22.64 -6.74
CA GLY A 314 -29.71 23.34 -5.76
C GLY A 314 -29.32 23.03 -4.32
N LEU A 315 -29.02 21.77 -4.01
CA LEU A 315 -28.50 21.38 -2.70
C LEU A 315 -27.13 22.00 -2.41
N ALA A 316 -26.22 21.99 -3.38
CA ALA A 316 -24.92 22.64 -3.23
C ALA A 316 -25.07 24.15 -2.98
N LYS A 317 -26.02 24.82 -3.66
CA LYS A 317 -26.37 26.23 -3.45
C LYS A 317 -27.07 26.51 -2.13
N ALA A 318 -27.79 25.55 -1.57
CA ALA A 318 -28.29 25.64 -0.20
C ALA A 318 -27.17 25.47 0.84
N GLY A 319 -25.97 25.05 0.43
CA GLY A 319 -24.81 24.79 1.30
C GLY A 319 -24.79 23.40 1.92
N GLY A 320 -25.74 22.53 1.57
CA GLY A 320 -25.84 21.18 2.11
C GLY A 320 -24.99 20.15 1.37
N ALA A 321 -24.74 19.03 2.03
CA ALA A 321 -23.98 17.91 1.49
C ALA A 321 -24.91 16.77 1.05
N TYR A 322 -24.72 16.25 -0.16
CA TYR A 322 -25.57 15.15 -0.64
C TYR A 322 -25.09 13.78 -0.16
N VAL A 323 -26.03 12.91 0.17
CA VAL A 323 -25.83 11.49 0.45
C VAL A 323 -26.53 10.68 -0.64
N PRO A 324 -25.81 10.08 -1.61
CA PRO A 324 -26.43 9.27 -2.67
C PRO A 324 -27.15 8.06 -2.11
N MET A 325 -28.42 7.91 -2.43
CA MET A 325 -29.28 6.83 -1.98
C MET A 325 -29.93 6.15 -3.20
N ASP A 326 -29.23 5.17 -3.76
CA ASP A 326 -29.73 4.44 -4.93
C ASP A 326 -31.09 3.80 -4.62
N PRO A 327 -32.17 4.15 -5.36
CA PRO A 327 -33.49 3.56 -5.16
C PRO A 327 -33.53 2.04 -5.30
N ALA A 328 -32.56 1.44 -6.00
CA ALA A 328 -32.46 -0.01 -6.17
C ALA A 328 -31.86 -0.73 -4.95
N TYR A 329 -31.35 0.00 -3.95
CA TYR A 329 -30.82 -0.62 -2.74
C TYR A 329 -31.92 -1.27 -1.89
N PRO A 330 -31.61 -2.36 -1.16
CA PRO A 330 -32.52 -2.91 -0.16
C PRO A 330 -32.95 -1.86 0.86
N ILE A 331 -34.20 -1.92 1.31
CA ILE A 331 -34.80 -0.97 2.26
C ILE A 331 -33.94 -0.87 3.53
N GLU A 332 -33.45 -1.99 4.06
CA GLU A 332 -32.62 -2.03 5.27
C GLU A 332 -31.31 -1.26 5.10
N ARG A 333 -30.76 -1.23 3.88
CA ARG A 333 -29.56 -0.46 3.56
C ARG A 333 -29.87 1.03 3.54
N LEU A 334 -31.00 1.44 2.97
CA LEU A 334 -31.44 2.83 2.96
C LEU A 334 -31.76 3.33 4.38
N GLU A 335 -32.43 2.52 5.19
CA GLU A 335 -32.69 2.80 6.63
C GLU A 335 -31.40 3.03 7.40
N TYR A 336 -30.42 2.15 7.20
CA TYR A 336 -29.11 2.29 7.81
C TYR A 336 -28.45 3.62 7.42
N MET A 337 -28.43 3.94 6.12
CA MET A 337 -27.83 5.16 5.61
C MET A 337 -28.51 6.40 6.18
N ILE A 338 -29.85 6.47 6.19
CA ILE A 338 -30.60 7.60 6.77
C ILE A 338 -30.23 7.80 8.24
N ARG A 339 -30.21 6.70 9.03
CA ARG A 339 -29.92 6.77 10.46
C ARG A 339 -28.48 7.18 10.74
N ASP A 340 -27.52 6.58 10.03
CA ASP A 340 -26.09 6.81 10.23
C ASP A 340 -25.67 8.23 9.80
N SER A 341 -26.17 8.70 8.65
CA SER A 341 -25.94 10.06 8.14
C SER A 341 -26.89 11.11 8.71
N ARG A 342 -27.84 10.72 9.57
CA ARG A 342 -28.84 11.61 10.20
C ARG A 342 -29.57 12.49 9.18
N VAL A 343 -29.90 11.92 8.03
CA VAL A 343 -30.58 12.63 6.94
C VAL A 343 -31.98 13.06 7.41
N GLY A 344 -32.19 14.38 7.46
CA GLY A 344 -33.47 15.00 7.82
C GLY A 344 -34.32 15.41 6.63
N VAL A 345 -33.74 15.45 5.43
CA VAL A 345 -34.42 15.81 4.17
C VAL A 345 -33.98 14.84 3.08
N ILE A 346 -34.92 14.33 2.29
CA ILE A 346 -34.64 13.46 1.14
C ILE A 346 -35.22 14.09 -0.13
N LEU A 347 -34.36 14.37 -1.11
CA LEU A 347 -34.74 14.71 -2.47
C LEU A 347 -35.04 13.42 -3.25
N THR A 348 -36.22 13.35 -3.89
CA THR A 348 -36.62 12.19 -4.70
C THR A 348 -37.55 12.60 -5.84
N GLN A 349 -38.07 11.62 -6.58
CA GLN A 349 -39.11 11.78 -7.59
C GLN A 349 -40.41 11.13 -7.11
N SER A 350 -41.54 11.65 -7.58
CA SER A 350 -42.89 11.25 -7.14
C SER A 350 -43.13 9.74 -7.24
N HIS A 351 -42.61 9.11 -8.29
CA HIS A 351 -42.76 7.67 -8.52
C HIS A 351 -41.85 6.80 -7.64
N LEU A 352 -40.79 7.36 -7.05
CA LEU A 352 -39.85 6.66 -6.16
C LEU A 352 -40.21 6.82 -4.68
N ALA A 353 -41.00 7.85 -4.34
CA ALA A 353 -41.34 8.19 -2.96
C ALA A 353 -41.93 7.01 -2.16
N GLY A 354 -42.71 6.14 -2.80
CA GLY A 354 -43.28 4.96 -2.17
C GLY A 354 -42.29 3.83 -1.84
N GLY A 355 -41.08 3.87 -2.40
CA GLY A 355 -40.00 2.91 -2.13
C GLY A 355 -39.03 3.35 -1.04
N LEU A 356 -39.17 4.57 -0.52
CA LEU A 356 -38.34 5.06 0.58
C LEU A 356 -38.72 4.38 1.91
N PRO A 357 -37.75 4.06 2.77
CA PRO A 357 -38.04 3.54 4.10
C PRO A 357 -38.80 4.56 4.96
N ALA A 358 -39.61 4.04 5.89
CA ALA A 358 -40.30 4.89 6.87
C ALA A 358 -39.26 5.59 7.77
N SER A 359 -39.27 6.93 7.76
CA SER A 359 -38.38 7.76 8.56
C SER A 359 -39.02 9.11 8.87
N ASP A 360 -38.41 9.87 9.78
CA ASP A 360 -38.82 11.25 10.11
C ASP A 360 -38.30 12.29 9.09
N ALA A 361 -37.61 11.84 8.04
CA ALA A 361 -37.05 12.72 7.03
C ALA A 361 -38.17 13.35 6.17
N ARG A 362 -38.04 14.65 5.91
CA ARG A 362 -38.96 15.35 4.99
C ARG A 362 -38.64 14.98 3.56
N VAL A 363 -39.62 14.46 2.83
CA VAL A 363 -39.48 14.10 1.42
C VAL A 363 -39.82 15.30 0.55
N VAL A 364 -38.92 15.66 -0.37
CA VAL A 364 -39.10 16.73 -1.36
C VAL A 364 -39.09 16.10 -2.75
N LEU A 365 -40.16 16.32 -3.51
CA LEU A 365 -40.33 15.76 -4.86
C LEU A 365 -39.81 16.77 -5.89
N LEU A 366 -38.72 16.43 -6.59
CA LEU A 366 -38.10 17.31 -7.58
C LEU A 366 -38.93 17.47 -8.86
N ASP A 367 -39.78 16.49 -9.17
CA ASP A 367 -40.67 16.48 -10.33
C ASP A 367 -42.04 17.15 -10.06
N GLU A 368 -42.30 17.59 -8.83
CA GLU A 368 -43.51 18.34 -8.46
C GLU A 368 -43.28 19.86 -8.59
N LEU A 369 -43.46 20.42 -9.79
CA LEU A 369 -43.20 21.84 -10.07
C LEU A 369 -43.98 22.81 -9.15
N SER A 370 -45.16 22.43 -8.67
CA SER A 370 -45.96 23.24 -7.73
C SER A 370 -45.26 23.49 -6.39
N THR A 371 -44.29 22.66 -6.01
CA THR A 371 -43.48 22.85 -4.81
C THR A 371 -42.58 24.07 -4.93
N PHE A 372 -42.12 24.39 -6.14
CA PHE A 372 -41.17 25.46 -6.42
C PHE A 372 -41.81 26.66 -7.12
N ASP A 373 -43.06 26.52 -7.56
CA ASP A 373 -43.78 27.57 -8.30
C ASP A 373 -43.95 28.84 -7.45
N GLY A 374 -43.63 29.99 -8.06
CA GLY A 374 -43.64 31.28 -7.38
C GLY A 374 -42.50 31.55 -6.39
N LEU A 375 -41.56 30.61 -6.17
CA LEU A 375 -40.33 30.90 -5.43
C LEU A 375 -39.41 31.81 -6.24
N ASP A 376 -38.82 32.77 -5.55
CA ASP A 376 -37.80 33.66 -6.11
C ASP A 376 -36.58 32.85 -6.59
N ASP A 377 -36.20 33.06 -7.85
CA ASP A 377 -35.10 32.39 -8.52
C ASP A 377 -33.77 33.16 -8.38
N SER A 378 -33.73 34.21 -7.56
CA SER A 378 -32.48 34.89 -7.20
C SER A 378 -31.52 33.96 -6.41
N PRO A 379 -30.20 34.19 -6.48
CA PRO A 379 -29.21 33.41 -5.75
C PRO A 379 -29.47 33.34 -4.24
N VAL A 380 -29.13 32.22 -3.63
CA VAL A 380 -29.26 31.98 -2.19
C VAL A 380 -27.89 32.08 -1.52
N GLU A 381 -27.79 32.85 -0.44
CA GLU A 381 -26.59 32.92 0.39
C GLU A 381 -26.45 31.61 1.20
N SER A 382 -25.58 30.71 0.72
CA SER A 382 -25.43 29.36 1.27
C SER A 382 -24.75 29.32 2.65
N GLY A 383 -23.87 30.29 2.93
CA GLY A 383 -22.99 30.28 4.10
C GLY A 383 -21.91 29.18 4.07
N ALA A 384 -21.84 28.38 3.01
CA ALA A 384 -20.85 27.32 2.85
C ALA A 384 -19.54 27.88 2.27
N ASP A 385 -18.43 27.37 2.79
CA ASP A 385 -17.08 27.68 2.32
C ASP A 385 -16.41 26.43 1.70
N CYS A 386 -15.14 26.57 1.30
CA CYS A 386 -14.38 25.46 0.73
C CYS A 386 -14.17 24.28 1.69
N GLN A 387 -14.25 24.50 3.01
CA GLN A 387 -14.08 23.44 4.02
C GLN A 387 -15.39 22.73 4.37
N SER A 388 -16.52 23.35 4.04
CA SER A 388 -17.85 22.79 4.24
C SER A 388 -18.05 21.50 3.44
N LEU A 389 -18.87 20.60 3.98
CA LEU A 389 -19.18 19.33 3.33
C LEU A 389 -19.83 19.53 1.95
N ALA A 390 -19.30 18.83 0.94
CA ALA A 390 -19.89 18.76 -0.39
C ALA A 390 -20.75 17.49 -0.55
N TYR A 391 -20.26 16.35 -0.05
CA TYR A 391 -20.99 15.08 -0.10
C TYR A 391 -20.45 14.02 0.85
N VAL A 392 -21.27 12.99 1.07
CA VAL A 392 -20.90 11.76 1.77
C VAL A 392 -21.24 10.55 0.92
N ILE A 393 -20.22 9.79 0.51
CA ILE A 393 -20.40 8.57 -0.30
C ILE A 393 -20.16 7.35 0.56
N TYR A 394 -21.16 6.46 0.64
CA TYR A 394 -21.02 5.19 1.34
C TYR A 394 -20.24 4.17 0.52
N THR A 395 -19.26 3.54 1.16
CA THR A 395 -18.50 2.42 0.59
C THR A 395 -18.89 1.11 1.26
N SER A 396 -18.72 -0.02 0.56
CA SER A 396 -18.82 -1.35 1.17
C SER A 396 -17.69 -1.49 2.19
N GLY A 397 -17.97 -1.20 3.46
CA GLY A 397 -16.97 -1.34 4.51
C GLY A 397 -16.47 -2.78 4.55
N SER A 398 -15.15 -2.98 4.55
CA SER A 398 -14.52 -4.29 4.73
C SER A 398 -14.92 -4.97 6.05
N THR A 399 -15.43 -4.17 7.00
CA THR A 399 -15.94 -4.58 8.31
C THR A 399 -17.43 -4.97 8.32
N GLY A 400 -18.07 -5.11 7.14
CA GLY A 400 -19.47 -5.53 6.99
C GLY A 400 -20.50 -4.40 6.97
N ALA A 401 -20.34 -3.38 7.84
CA ALA A 401 -21.21 -2.19 7.83
C ALA A 401 -20.70 -1.12 6.84
N PRO A 402 -21.57 -0.53 5.98
CA PRO A 402 -21.19 0.58 5.11
C PRO A 402 -20.67 1.79 5.90
N LYS A 403 -19.65 2.47 5.35
CA LYS A 403 -19.04 3.68 5.95
C LYS A 403 -19.17 4.86 5.00
N GLY A 404 -19.66 5.99 5.51
CA GLY A 404 -19.72 7.25 4.78
C GLY A 404 -18.35 7.93 4.70
N VAL A 405 -17.83 8.10 3.49
CA VAL A 405 -16.63 8.89 3.22
C VAL A 405 -17.05 10.32 2.98
N VAL A 406 -16.54 11.22 3.82
CA VAL A 406 -16.89 12.63 3.85
C VAL A 406 -15.90 13.41 2.99
N LEU A 407 -16.40 14.24 2.06
CA LEU A 407 -15.58 15.15 1.27
C LEU A 407 -16.11 16.58 1.34
N ASN A 408 -15.19 17.53 1.47
CA ASN A 408 -15.47 18.95 1.41
C ASN A 408 -15.38 19.49 -0.02
N HIS A 409 -15.80 20.75 -0.20
CA HIS A 409 -15.71 21.43 -1.48
C HIS A 409 -14.27 21.52 -2.00
N GLN A 410 -13.31 21.87 -1.15
CA GLN A 410 -11.90 22.03 -1.52
C GLN A 410 -11.32 20.76 -2.16
N GLY A 411 -11.51 19.60 -1.53
CA GLY A 411 -11.02 18.33 -2.06
C GLY A 411 -11.67 17.96 -3.39
N ARG A 412 -12.97 18.25 -3.55
CA ARG A 412 -13.67 18.00 -4.82
C ARG A 412 -13.26 18.98 -5.92
N VAL A 413 -13.06 20.27 -5.60
CA VAL A 413 -12.59 21.28 -6.54
C VAL A 413 -11.17 20.94 -7.02
N ASN A 414 -10.27 20.59 -6.11
CA ASN A 414 -8.92 20.14 -6.44
C ASN A 414 -8.95 18.99 -7.46
N ASN A 415 -9.71 17.94 -7.16
CA ASN A 415 -9.83 16.78 -8.05
C ASN A 415 -10.48 17.13 -9.40
N PHE A 416 -11.53 17.96 -9.41
CA PHE A 416 -12.25 18.32 -10.64
C PHE A 416 -11.38 19.15 -11.59
N LEU A 417 -10.64 20.13 -11.07
CA LEU A 417 -9.79 20.99 -11.89
C LEU A 417 -8.56 20.24 -12.41
N ASP A 418 -7.96 19.37 -11.60
CA ASP A 418 -6.87 18.49 -12.04
C ASP A 418 -7.33 17.53 -13.16
N PHE A 419 -8.51 16.93 -13.00
CA PHE A 419 -9.10 16.06 -14.02
C PHE A 419 -9.33 16.83 -15.34
N ASN A 420 -9.97 17.98 -15.28
CA ASN A 420 -10.22 18.78 -16.49
C ASN A 420 -8.91 19.18 -17.17
N ARG A 421 -7.87 19.54 -16.42
CA ARG A 421 -6.56 19.86 -17.00
C ARG A 421 -5.92 18.64 -17.68
N SER A 422 -6.01 17.47 -17.05
CA SER A 422 -5.32 16.27 -17.52
C SER A 422 -5.99 15.64 -18.74
N PHE A 423 -7.28 15.93 -18.97
CA PHE A 423 -8.10 15.26 -19.99
C PHE A 423 -8.86 16.21 -20.94
N ALA A 424 -8.70 17.53 -20.84
CA ALA A 424 -9.13 18.49 -21.86
C ALA A 424 -8.10 18.59 -22.99
#